data_AF-A0A7Z9IU61-F1
#
_entry.id   AF-A0A7Z9IU61-F1
#
_cell.length_a   1.000
_cell.length_b   1.000
_cell.length_c   1.000
_cell.angle_alpha   90.00
_cell.angle_beta   90.00
_cell.angle_gamma   90.00
#
_symmetry.space_group_name_H-M   'P 1'
#
loop_
_entity.id
_entity.type
_entity.pdbx_description
1 polymer ?
#
loop_
_entity_poly.entity_id
_entity_poly.type
_entity_poly.pdbx_seq_one_letter_code
_entity_poly.pdbx_strand_id
1 'polypeptide(L)'
;MHFIIINFVSFFFFLSSLAANERPERVASLNLCTDQLVLQLLDRDRIVSVTYLATNPVISYSAHRAIGIIKNHGLAEEVVALNPDLILAGAFTSRPTTSLLKKLGYRVIEFEMAGSFE
;
A
#
# COMPACT_ATOMS: atom_id res chain seq x y z
N MET A 1 18.68 -41.25 -29.56
CA MET A 1 17.37 -41.06 -28.87
C MET A 1 17.48 -40.80 -27.37
N HIS A 2 18.63 -41.01 -26.71
CA HIS A 2 18.80 -40.75 -25.26
C HIS A 2 19.30 -39.32 -24.89
N PHE A 3 19.80 -38.54 -25.86
CA PHE A 3 20.36 -37.20 -25.61
C PHE A 3 19.33 -36.05 -25.63
N ILE A 4 18.13 -36.28 -26.18
CA ILE A 4 17.08 -35.24 -26.27
C ILE A 4 16.32 -35.10 -24.94
N ILE A 5 16.22 -36.18 -24.16
CA ILE A 5 15.47 -36.20 -22.89
C ILE A 5 16.21 -35.42 -21.79
N ILE A 6 17.55 -35.41 -21.81
CA ILE A 6 18.38 -34.72 -20.80
C ILE A 6 18.24 -33.18 -20.90
N ASN A 7 18.05 -32.64 -22.11
CA ASN A 7 17.84 -31.20 -22.29
C ASN A 7 16.47 -30.71 -21.78
N PHE A 8 15.47 -31.59 -21.74
CA PHE A 8 14.12 -31.21 -21.31
C PHE A 8 14.00 -31.12 -19.78
N VAL A 9 14.76 -31.95 -19.05
CA VAL A 9 14.74 -31.96 -17.57
C VAL A 9 15.49 -30.76 -17.00
N SER A 10 16.52 -30.24 -17.67
CA SER A 10 17.24 -29.03 -17.23
C SER A 10 16.49 -27.73 -17.53
N PHE A 11 15.60 -27.69 -18.54
CA PHE A 11 14.81 -26.49 -18.84
C PHE A 11 13.65 -26.28 -17.87
N PHE A 12 13.16 -27.35 -17.24
CA PHE A 12 12.04 -27.28 -16.29
C PHE A 12 12.44 -26.78 -14.90
N PHE A 13 13.74 -26.79 -14.57
CA PHE A 13 14.25 -26.43 -13.24
C PHE A 13 14.53 -24.92 -13.06
N PHE A 14 14.39 -24.10 -14.12
CA PHE A 14 14.68 -22.67 -14.06
C PHE A 14 13.46 -21.76 -13.79
N LEU A 15 12.26 -22.33 -13.70
CA LEU A 15 11.01 -21.57 -13.52
C LEU A 15 10.51 -21.45 -12.07
N SER A 16 11.32 -21.83 -11.07
CA SER A 16 10.85 -21.93 -9.68
C SER A 16 11.22 -20.76 -8.76
N SER A 17 11.57 -19.57 -9.29
CA SER A 17 12.06 -18.46 -8.46
C SER A 17 11.31 -17.12 -8.57
N LEU A 18 10.08 -17.06 -9.10
CA LEU A 18 9.27 -15.82 -9.08
C LEU A 18 7.97 -15.96 -8.29
N ALA A 19 8.04 -16.54 -7.10
CA ALA A 19 7.18 -16.06 -6.02
C ALA A 19 7.90 -14.86 -5.37
N ALA A 20 8.12 -13.79 -6.17
CA ALA A 20 8.40 -12.50 -5.58
C ALA A 20 7.17 -12.19 -4.73
N ASN A 21 7.32 -12.23 -3.41
CA ASN A 21 6.31 -11.74 -2.51
C ASN A 21 6.07 -10.29 -2.95
N GLU A 22 4.96 -10.03 -3.66
CA GLU A 22 4.67 -8.73 -4.30
C GLU A 22 4.49 -7.68 -3.20
N ARG A 23 5.63 -7.21 -2.71
CA ARG A 23 5.72 -6.16 -1.72
C ARG A 23 5.19 -4.90 -2.41
N PRO A 24 4.17 -4.24 -1.86
CA PRO A 24 3.62 -3.05 -2.47
C PRO A 24 4.68 -1.96 -2.62
N GLU A 25 4.90 -1.42 -3.80
CA GLU A 25 5.91 -0.40 -4.09
C GLU A 25 5.31 1.01 -4.12
N ARG A 26 3.98 1.15 -4.18
CA ARG A 26 3.27 2.43 -4.28
C ARG A 26 2.08 2.46 -3.34
N VAL A 27 2.37 2.74 -2.07
CA VAL A 27 1.38 2.74 -0.99
C VAL A 27 0.78 4.12 -0.76
N ALA A 28 -0.54 4.21 -0.80
CA ALA A 28 -1.31 5.38 -0.37
C ALA A 28 -2.06 5.09 0.93
N SER A 29 -2.15 6.07 1.82
CA SER A 29 -2.94 5.97 3.05
C SER A 29 -4.04 7.04 3.08
N LEU A 30 -5.24 6.65 3.53
CA LEU A 30 -6.46 7.48 3.59
C LEU A 30 -6.94 7.74 5.02
N ASN A 31 -6.11 7.44 6.02
CA ASN A 31 -6.45 7.61 7.43
C ASN A 31 -5.20 7.97 8.26
N LEU A 32 -5.37 8.83 9.27
CA LEU A 32 -4.26 9.29 10.12
C LEU A 32 -3.55 8.14 10.85
N CYS A 33 -4.28 7.14 11.32
CA CYS A 33 -3.67 5.98 12.00
C CYS A 33 -2.86 5.14 11.02
N THR A 34 -3.35 4.92 9.80
CA THR A 34 -2.60 4.20 8.76
C THR A 34 -1.46 5.04 8.18
N ASP A 35 -1.55 6.38 8.22
CA ASP A 35 -0.43 7.28 7.87
C ASP A 35 0.75 7.02 8.81
N GLN A 36 0.48 6.89 10.11
CA GLN A 36 1.51 6.58 11.08
C GLN A 36 2.15 5.21 10.83
N LEU A 37 1.38 4.21 10.41
CA LEU A 37 1.94 2.91 10.05
C LEU A 37 2.87 3.01 8.84
N VAL A 38 2.44 3.67 7.76
CA VAL A 38 3.28 3.76 6.55
C VAL A 38 4.54 4.59 6.79
N LEU A 39 4.45 5.69 7.55
CA LEU A 39 5.60 6.55 7.87
C LEU A 39 6.61 5.88 8.83
N GLN A 40 6.22 4.82 9.52
CA GLN A 40 7.09 4.08 10.45
C GLN A 40 7.66 2.80 9.83
N LEU A 41 6.92 2.15 8.92
CA LEU A 41 7.26 0.81 8.42
C LEU A 41 7.77 0.79 6.98
N LEU A 42 7.52 1.83 6.19
CA LEU A 42 7.89 1.87 4.77
C LEU A 42 9.05 2.82 4.52
N ASP A 43 9.89 2.44 3.56
CA ASP A 43 10.84 3.36 2.94
C ASP A 43 10.07 4.48 2.23
N ARG A 44 10.61 5.71 2.27
CA ARG A 44 9.90 6.93 1.84
C ARG A 44 9.48 6.89 0.37
N ASP A 45 10.30 6.28 -0.48
CA ASP A 45 10.07 6.11 -1.91
C ASP A 45 8.86 5.23 -2.25
N ARG A 46 8.46 4.36 -1.31
CA ARG A 46 7.25 3.52 -1.43
C ARG A 46 5.97 4.19 -0.99
N ILE A 47 6.02 5.41 -0.45
CA ILE A 47 4.86 6.15 0.03
C ILE A 47 4.46 7.19 -1.02
N VAL A 48 3.40 6.91 -1.79
CA VAL A 48 2.91 7.85 -2.82
C VAL A 48 2.10 8.99 -2.22
N SER A 49 1.25 8.72 -1.22
CA SER A 49 0.56 9.77 -0.48
C SER A 49 0.15 9.36 0.93
N VAL A 50 0.00 10.36 1.78
CA VAL A 50 -0.58 10.27 3.13
C VAL A 50 -1.70 11.31 3.24
N THR A 51 -2.54 11.22 4.27
CA THR A 51 -3.56 12.26 4.45
C THR A 51 -2.91 13.60 4.80
N TYR A 52 -3.62 14.71 4.52
CA TYR A 52 -3.19 16.04 4.96
C TYR A 52 -2.96 16.13 6.48
N LEU A 53 -3.68 15.31 7.27
CA LEU A 53 -3.56 15.24 8.73
C LEU A 53 -2.18 14.76 9.17
N ALA A 54 -1.52 13.91 8.38
CA ALA A 54 -0.20 13.38 8.68
C ALA A 54 0.85 14.48 8.87
N THR A 55 0.67 15.65 8.24
CA THR A 55 1.62 16.79 8.32
C THR A 55 1.33 17.75 9.48
N ASN A 56 0.25 17.56 10.22
CA ASN A 56 -0.11 18.45 11.33
C ASN A 56 0.59 17.99 12.63
N PRO A 57 1.56 18.74 13.17
CA PRO A 57 2.32 18.33 14.36
C PRO A 57 1.51 18.28 15.65
N VAL A 58 0.30 18.87 15.67
CA VAL A 58 -0.60 18.83 16.84
C VAL A 58 -1.27 17.46 16.98
N ILE A 59 -1.50 16.76 15.87
CA ILE A 59 -2.29 15.51 15.86
C ILE A 59 -1.52 14.31 15.29
N SER A 60 -0.38 14.53 14.64
CA SER A 60 0.44 13.48 14.03
C SER A 60 1.81 13.42 14.68
N TYR A 61 2.09 12.31 15.37
CA TYR A 61 3.41 12.04 15.96
C TYR A 61 4.53 12.04 14.92
N SER A 62 4.23 11.57 13.71
CA SER A 62 5.21 11.42 12.62
C SER A 62 5.19 12.58 11.62
N ALA A 63 4.71 13.77 12.02
CA ALA A 63 4.56 14.91 11.11
C ALA A 63 5.84 15.31 10.36
N HIS A 64 6.99 15.21 11.01
CA HIS A 64 8.29 15.48 10.38
C HIS A 64 8.62 14.51 9.23
N ARG A 65 8.14 13.26 9.29
CA ARG A 65 8.38 12.25 8.24
C ARG A 65 7.49 12.44 7.03
N ALA A 66 6.34 13.09 7.21
CA ALA A 66 5.40 13.37 6.12
C ALA A 66 5.84 14.53 5.21
N ILE A 67 6.92 15.23 5.55
CA ILE A 67 7.41 16.38 4.77
C ILE A 67 7.79 15.97 3.34
N GLY A 68 7.23 16.68 2.37
CA GLY A 68 7.46 16.46 0.95
C GLY A 68 6.81 15.19 0.39
N ILE A 69 5.95 14.51 1.15
CA ILE A 69 5.07 13.46 0.63
C ILE A 69 3.78 14.12 0.13
N ILE A 70 3.20 13.61 -0.95
CA ILE A 70 1.93 14.12 -1.50
C ILE A 70 0.83 13.92 -0.47
N LYS A 71 -0.03 14.93 -0.31
CA LYS A 71 -1.16 14.92 0.61
C LYS A 71 -2.45 14.61 -0.14
N ASN A 72 -3.28 13.75 0.44
CA ASN A 72 -4.66 13.51 0.00
C ASN A 72 -5.66 13.88 1.12
N HIS A 73 -6.93 14.01 0.74
CA HIS A 73 -8.07 14.29 1.60
C HIS A 73 -9.03 13.08 1.70
N GLY A 74 -8.56 11.88 1.35
CA GLY A 74 -9.39 10.67 1.35
C GLY A 74 -10.40 10.62 0.20
N LEU A 75 -10.17 11.35 -0.89
CA LEU A 75 -10.98 11.29 -2.11
C LEU A 75 -10.42 10.21 -3.05
N ALA A 76 -11.30 9.47 -3.72
CA ALA A 76 -10.88 8.39 -4.61
C ALA A 76 -10.12 8.94 -5.81
N GLU A 77 -10.58 10.06 -6.36
CA GLU A 77 -10.06 10.72 -7.55
C GLU A 77 -8.62 11.22 -7.34
N GLU A 78 -8.34 11.80 -6.15
CA GLU A 78 -6.98 12.21 -5.77
C GLU A 78 -6.03 11.01 -5.75
N VAL A 79 -6.51 9.87 -5.24
CA VAL A 79 -5.68 8.68 -5.01
C VAL A 79 -5.47 7.87 -6.28
N VAL A 80 -6.52 7.72 -7.11
CA VAL A 80 -6.47 7.06 -8.42
C VAL A 80 -5.46 7.76 -9.33
N ALA A 81 -5.42 9.10 -9.32
CA ALA A 81 -4.47 9.88 -10.11
C ALA A 81 -2.99 9.56 -9.76
N LEU A 82 -2.73 9.06 -8.55
CA LEU A 82 -1.38 8.69 -8.10
C LEU A 82 -1.01 7.24 -8.42
N ASN A 83 -1.92 6.45 -9.00
CA ASN A 83 -1.71 5.05 -9.38
C ASN A 83 -1.01 4.19 -8.31
N PRO A 84 -1.57 4.07 -7.09
CA PRO A 84 -1.03 3.19 -6.05
C PRO A 84 -1.28 1.71 -6.37
N ASP A 85 -0.42 0.83 -5.88
CA ASP A 85 -0.62 -0.62 -5.92
C ASP A 85 -1.21 -1.18 -4.61
N LEU A 86 -1.21 -0.38 -3.55
CA LEU A 86 -1.89 -0.66 -2.29
C LEU A 86 -2.45 0.63 -1.68
N ILE A 87 -3.70 0.56 -1.24
CA ILE A 87 -4.36 1.64 -0.50
C ILE A 87 -4.71 1.15 0.90
N LEU A 88 -4.24 1.86 1.92
CA LEU A 88 -4.61 1.63 3.30
C LEU A 88 -5.71 2.59 3.70
N ALA A 89 -6.78 2.05 4.25
CA ALA A 89 -7.91 2.81 4.80
C ALA A 89 -8.11 2.40 6.26
N GLY A 90 -8.77 3.25 7.04
CA GLY A 90 -9.14 2.95 8.42
C GLY A 90 -10.65 2.85 8.60
N ALA A 91 -11.08 2.44 9.79
CA ALA A 91 -12.49 2.34 10.19
C ALA A 91 -13.32 3.62 9.94
N PHE A 92 -12.65 4.77 9.91
CA PHE A 92 -13.26 6.09 9.71
C PHE A 92 -13.09 6.65 8.29
N THR A 93 -12.46 5.90 7.37
CA THR A 93 -12.40 6.31 5.97
C THR A 93 -13.80 6.21 5.35
N SER A 94 -14.14 7.18 4.49
CA SER A 94 -15.43 7.23 3.78
C SER A 94 -15.73 5.92 3.05
N ARG A 95 -16.87 5.29 3.37
CA ARG A 95 -17.35 4.05 2.73
C ARG A 95 -17.55 4.21 1.21
N PRO A 96 -18.14 5.32 0.70
CA PRO A 96 -18.16 5.59 -0.73
C PRO A 96 -16.77 5.57 -1.38
N THR A 97 -15.77 6.18 -0.74
CA THR A 97 -14.39 6.19 -1.25
C THR A 97 -13.83 4.77 -1.36
N THR A 98 -13.86 3.99 -0.26
CA THR A 98 -13.28 2.64 -0.29
C THR A 98 -14.03 1.72 -1.25
N SER A 99 -15.35 1.88 -1.37
CA SER A 99 -16.18 1.12 -2.31
C SER A 99 -15.83 1.44 -3.77
N LEU A 100 -15.63 2.71 -4.11
CA LEU A 100 -15.25 3.12 -5.47
C LEU A 100 -13.85 2.60 -5.82
N LEU A 101 -12.87 2.78 -4.94
CA LEU A 101 -11.50 2.29 -5.15
C LEU A 101 -11.47 0.77 -5.38
N LYS A 102 -12.22 0.00 -4.59
CA LYS A 102 -12.37 -1.45 -4.77
C LYS A 102 -13.02 -1.79 -6.13
N LYS A 103 -14.07 -1.09 -6.53
CA LYS A 103 -14.74 -1.28 -7.84
C LYS A 103 -13.81 -0.98 -9.03
N LEU A 104 -12.89 -0.03 -8.86
CA LEU A 104 -11.87 0.31 -9.86
C LEU A 104 -10.70 -0.69 -9.90
N GLY A 105 -10.71 -1.74 -9.07
CA GLY A 105 -9.71 -2.81 -9.08
C GLY A 105 -8.50 -2.55 -8.20
N TYR A 106 -8.49 -1.48 -7.38
CA TYR A 106 -7.40 -1.25 -6.43
C TYR A 106 -7.45 -2.24 -5.27
N ARG A 107 -6.27 -2.67 -4.82
CA ARG A 107 -6.12 -3.41 -3.57
C ARG A 107 -6.29 -2.44 -2.39
N VAL A 108 -7.42 -2.55 -1.69
CA VAL A 108 -7.72 -1.73 -0.51
C VAL A 108 -7.74 -2.61 0.74
N ILE A 109 -6.90 -2.29 1.71
CA ILE A 109 -6.91 -2.90 3.05
C ILE A 109 -7.56 -1.91 4.02
N GLU A 110 -8.68 -2.31 4.62
CA GLU A 110 -9.38 -1.52 5.64
C GLU A 110 -8.99 -2.04 7.03
N PHE A 111 -8.38 -1.17 7.85
CA PHE A 111 -8.03 -1.47 9.23
C PHE A 111 -9.19 -1.11 10.15
N GLU A 112 -9.63 -2.08 10.94
CA GLU A 112 -10.55 -1.86 12.04
C GLU A 112 -9.83 -1.14 13.21
N MET A 113 -10.62 -0.56 14.11
CA MET A 113 -10.04 -0.04 15.36
C MET A 113 -9.48 -1.17 16.21
N ALA A 114 -8.28 -0.97 16.76
CA ALA A 114 -7.72 -1.88 17.75
C ALA A 114 -8.63 -1.89 18.99
N GLY A 115 -9.07 -3.09 19.40
CA GLY A 115 -9.91 -3.28 20.59
C GLY A 115 -9.13 -3.60 21.87
N SER A 116 -7.88 -4.05 21.74
CA SER A 116 -7.00 -4.45 22.86
C SER A 116 -5.52 -4.51 22.41
N PHE A 117 -4.60 -4.70 23.37
CA PHE A 117 -3.15 -4.90 23.15
C PHE A 117 -2.67 -6.31 23.59
N GLU A 118 -3.61 -7.19 23.92
CA GLU A 118 -3.37 -8.55 24.42
C GLU A 118 -3.18 -9.57 23.28
#